data_AF-A0A1C6NL06-F1
#
_entry.id   AF-A0A1C6NL06-F1
#
_cell.length_a   1.000
_cell.length_b   1.000
_cell.length_c   1.000
_cell.angle_alpha   90.00
_cell.angle_beta   90.00
_cell.angle_gamma   90.00
#
_symmetry.space_group_name_H-M   'P 1'
#
loop_
_entity.id
_entity.type
_entity.pdbx_description
1 polymer ?
#
loop_
_entity_poly.entity_id
_entity_poly.type
_entity_poly.pdbx_seq_one_letter_code
_entity_poly.pdbx_strand_id
1 'polypeptide(L)'
;MSITSISRRARISLAAVAAGSAAVLGFAVLPSTATATPADKPAAAAQSEKSTKDAVTRAQMLERAATWLTANNGAQVPYSQTETWTDGYRQDCSGYVSMTLGLWKSGPNTVELANNRDLTTPINLGDLKPGDLLIDADGSNTTRHVVIFEKWTDDSHTAYSAFEQRGGHGTDHRVLDYGLDAGSEYKPYRPTNLTD
;
A
#
# COMPACT_ATOMS: atom_id res chain seq x y z
N MET A 1 -38.36 -35.48 -16.78
CA MET A 1 -38.20 -34.12 -17.34
C MET A 1 -36.72 -33.90 -17.59
N SER A 2 -36.32 -33.97 -18.86
CA SER A 2 -34.96 -33.77 -19.33
C SER A 2 -34.62 -32.29 -19.40
N ILE A 3 -33.42 -31.90 -19.00
CA ILE A 3 -32.66 -30.86 -19.72
C ILE A 3 -31.15 -31.11 -19.56
N THR A 4 -30.62 -31.72 -20.60
CA THR A 4 -29.20 -31.84 -20.97
C THR A 4 -28.65 -30.46 -21.34
N SER A 5 -27.40 -30.16 -20.98
CA SER A 5 -26.53 -29.34 -21.83
C SER A 5 -25.06 -29.51 -21.44
N ILE A 6 -24.34 -30.16 -22.35
CA ILE A 6 -22.92 -30.50 -22.33
C ILE A 6 -22.13 -29.51 -23.20
N SER A 7 -20.94 -29.15 -22.71
CA SER A 7 -19.73 -28.71 -23.44
C SER A 7 -19.73 -27.36 -24.17
N ARG A 8 -18.80 -26.48 -23.75
CA ARG A 8 -18.18 -25.50 -24.64
C ARG A 8 -16.85 -26.08 -25.14
N ARG A 9 -16.78 -26.28 -26.46
CA ARG A 9 -15.60 -26.79 -27.17
C ARG A 9 -14.49 -25.73 -27.20
N ALA A 10 -13.30 -26.11 -26.75
CA ALA A 10 -12.07 -25.39 -27.00
C ALA A 10 -11.74 -25.43 -28.51
N ARG A 11 -11.31 -24.31 -29.08
CA ARG A 11 -10.69 -24.25 -30.41
C ARG A 11 -9.24 -23.82 -30.23
N ILE A 12 -8.37 -24.81 -30.34
CA ILE A 12 -6.94 -24.64 -30.58
C ILE A 12 -6.80 -24.32 -32.07
N SER A 13 -6.06 -23.28 -32.43
CA SER A 13 -5.59 -23.06 -33.79
C SER A 13 -4.08 -22.90 -33.75
N LEU A 14 -3.42 -23.94 -34.27
CA LEU A 14 -2.00 -24.01 -34.55
C LEU A 14 -1.82 -23.59 -36.00
N ALA A 15 -1.00 -22.57 -36.28
CA ALA A 15 -0.55 -22.27 -37.63
C ALA A 15 0.97 -22.30 -37.66
N ALA A 16 1.50 -23.20 -38.49
CA ALA A 16 2.91 -23.46 -38.68
C ALA A 16 3.53 -22.59 -39.78
N VAL A 17 4.73 -22.11 -39.47
CA VAL A 17 5.93 -21.82 -40.29
C VAL A 17 5.81 -21.85 -41.82
N ALA A 18 6.29 -20.78 -42.46
CA ALA A 18 6.95 -20.83 -43.77
C ALA A 18 8.27 -20.03 -43.71
N ALA A 19 9.35 -20.66 -44.15
CA ALA A 19 10.70 -20.13 -44.24
C ALA A 19 10.92 -19.33 -45.55
N GLY A 20 11.85 -18.38 -45.54
CA GLY A 20 12.31 -17.67 -46.73
C GLY A 20 13.52 -16.79 -46.46
N SER A 21 14.70 -17.28 -46.84
CA SER A 21 16.03 -16.67 -46.69
C SER A 21 16.32 -15.63 -47.79
N ALA A 22 17.10 -14.58 -47.49
CA ALA A 22 18.20 -14.08 -48.35
C ALA A 22 18.94 -12.91 -47.68
N ALA A 23 20.27 -13.01 -47.67
CA ALA A 23 21.21 -12.04 -47.14
C ALA A 23 21.51 -10.91 -48.15
N VAL A 24 21.81 -9.71 -47.66
CA VAL A 24 22.68 -8.74 -48.36
C VAL A 24 23.63 -8.10 -47.36
N LEU A 25 24.92 -8.23 -47.69
CA LEU A 25 26.08 -7.64 -47.04
C LEU A 25 26.09 -6.11 -47.21
N GLY A 26 26.45 -5.38 -46.16
CA GLY A 26 26.64 -3.93 -46.22
C GLY A 26 27.38 -3.41 -45.00
N PHE A 27 28.68 -3.68 -44.92
CA PHE A 27 29.59 -3.02 -43.98
C PHE A 27 29.94 -1.63 -44.53
N ALA A 28 29.59 -0.57 -43.79
CA ALA A 28 30.21 0.74 -43.91
C ALA A 28 30.64 1.18 -42.52
N VAL A 29 31.93 1.03 -42.23
CA VAL A 29 32.56 1.50 -40.98
C VAL A 29 33.08 2.91 -41.24
N LEU A 30 32.48 3.91 -40.60
CA LEU A 30 33.05 5.26 -40.51
C LEU A 30 33.58 5.45 -39.07
N PRO A 31 34.85 5.85 -38.88
CA PRO A 31 35.33 6.22 -37.56
C PRO A 31 34.88 7.66 -37.25
N SER A 32 33.78 7.81 -36.50
CA SER A 32 33.46 9.07 -35.83
C SER A 32 34.11 9.08 -34.46
N THR A 33 35.26 9.74 -34.33
CA THR A 33 35.82 10.13 -33.04
C THR A 33 34.99 11.27 -32.46
N ALA A 34 33.86 10.95 -31.83
CA ALA A 34 33.13 11.87 -30.99
C ALA A 34 33.65 11.72 -29.56
N THR A 35 34.52 12.63 -29.14
CA THR A 35 34.88 12.87 -27.75
C THR A 35 33.63 13.33 -26.99
N ALA A 36 32.91 12.38 -26.39
CA ALA A 36 31.85 12.68 -25.44
C ALA A 36 32.48 12.85 -24.05
N THR A 37 32.54 14.10 -23.60
CA THR A 37 32.80 14.52 -22.22
C THR A 37 31.91 13.74 -21.26
N PRO A 38 32.43 13.21 -20.12
CA PRO A 38 31.56 12.61 -19.12
C PRO A 38 30.75 13.73 -18.47
N ALA A 39 29.46 13.80 -18.81
CA ALA A 39 28.51 14.61 -18.05
C ALA A 39 28.18 13.83 -16.77
N ASP A 40 28.70 14.32 -15.64
CA ASP A 40 28.30 13.93 -14.29
C ASP A 40 26.79 14.13 -14.14
N LYS A 41 26.03 13.06 -14.37
CA LYS A 41 24.69 12.92 -13.84
C LYS A 41 24.86 12.25 -12.47
N PRO A 42 24.41 12.83 -11.36
CA PRO A 42 24.39 12.09 -10.12
C PRO A 42 23.44 10.91 -10.35
N ALA A 43 24.04 9.72 -10.39
CA ALA A 43 23.31 8.48 -10.29
C ALA A 43 22.55 8.56 -8.96
N ALA A 44 21.23 8.71 -9.06
CA ALA A 44 20.33 8.49 -7.94
C ALA A 44 20.74 7.16 -7.31
N ALA A 45 21.24 7.23 -6.09
CA ALA A 45 21.73 6.08 -5.37
C ALA A 45 20.59 5.07 -5.28
N ALA A 46 20.76 3.93 -5.95
CA ALA A 46 19.98 2.74 -5.66
C ALA A 46 20.47 2.22 -4.30
N GLN A 47 20.04 2.86 -3.22
CA GLN A 47 20.17 2.32 -1.87
C GLN A 47 19.12 1.23 -1.71
N SER A 48 19.49 0.03 -2.16
CA SER A 48 18.89 -1.20 -1.66
C SER A 48 19.57 -1.53 -0.34
N GLU A 49 19.17 -0.85 0.73
CA GLU A 49 19.69 -1.07 2.08
C GLU A 49 18.54 -1.40 3.03
N LYS A 50 18.76 -2.38 3.91
CA LYS A 50 17.85 -2.75 5.00
C LYS A 50 17.51 -1.50 5.82
N SER A 51 16.31 -0.95 5.65
CA SER A 51 15.90 0.25 6.37
C SER A 51 15.65 -0.06 7.84
N THR A 52 16.58 0.36 8.68
CA THR A 52 16.22 0.97 9.96
C THR A 52 15.11 1.97 9.65
N LYS A 53 13.96 1.82 10.30
CA LYS A 53 12.71 2.56 10.10
C LYS A 53 12.96 4.05 9.87
N ASP A 54 13.07 4.47 8.61
CA ASP A 54 13.33 5.87 8.29
C ASP A 54 12.20 6.73 8.88
N ALA A 55 12.59 7.88 9.43
CA ALA A 55 11.64 8.84 9.96
C ALA A 55 10.68 9.28 8.84
N VAL A 56 9.39 9.30 9.14
CA VAL A 56 8.34 9.77 8.24
C VAL A 56 7.63 10.93 8.94
N THR A 57 7.42 12.04 8.25
CA THR A 57 6.61 13.12 8.82
C THR A 57 5.13 12.75 8.75
N ARG A 58 4.31 13.33 9.64
CA ARG A 58 2.85 13.15 9.61
C ARG A 58 2.24 13.50 8.25
N ALA A 59 2.69 14.61 7.66
CA ALA A 59 2.25 15.05 6.33
C ALA A 59 2.56 13.99 5.25
N GLN A 60 3.79 13.49 5.21
CA GLN A 60 4.19 12.44 4.25
C GLN A 60 3.38 11.16 4.43
N MET A 61 3.08 10.75 5.68
CA MET A 61 2.26 9.58 5.94
C MET A 61 0.85 9.75 5.35
N LEU A 62 0.21 10.91 5.54
CA LEU A 62 -1.12 11.19 5.02
C LEU A 62 -1.14 11.37 3.50
N GLU A 63 -0.10 12.00 2.93
CA GLU A 63 0.08 12.07 1.48
C GLU A 63 0.16 10.67 0.87
N ARG A 64 0.96 9.77 1.46
CA ARG A 64 1.03 8.36 1.05
C ARG A 64 -0.33 7.68 1.18
N ALA A 65 -1.05 7.91 2.28
CA ALA A 65 -2.39 7.37 2.49
C ALA A 65 -3.33 7.75 1.34
N ALA A 66 -3.32 9.01 0.93
CA ALA A 66 -4.16 9.51 -0.16
C ALA A 66 -3.82 8.90 -1.53
N THR A 67 -2.59 8.45 -1.77
CA THR A 67 -2.20 7.88 -3.09
C THR A 67 -3.07 6.69 -3.50
N TRP A 68 -3.38 5.79 -2.57
CA TRP A 68 -4.16 4.59 -2.86
C TRP A 68 -5.64 4.87 -3.14
N LEU A 69 -6.15 6.08 -2.87
CA LEU A 69 -7.52 6.45 -3.25
C LEU A 69 -7.72 6.49 -4.77
N THR A 70 -6.66 6.66 -5.55
CA THR A 70 -6.74 6.81 -7.01
C THR A 70 -5.72 5.98 -7.80
N ALA A 71 -4.91 5.16 -7.11
CA ALA A 71 -3.81 4.42 -7.73
C ALA A 71 -4.25 3.31 -8.71
N ASN A 72 -5.53 2.91 -8.71
CA ASN A 72 -6.08 1.93 -9.62
C ASN A 72 -6.79 2.61 -10.81
N ASN A 73 -6.01 3.18 -11.73
CA ASN A 73 -6.53 3.87 -12.92
C ASN A 73 -7.55 4.98 -12.58
N GLY A 74 -7.28 5.76 -11.52
CA GLY A 74 -8.19 6.80 -11.02
C GLY A 74 -9.24 6.30 -10.02
N ALA A 75 -9.28 4.99 -9.74
CA ALA A 75 -10.07 4.39 -8.67
C ALA A 75 -9.19 3.98 -7.48
N GLN A 76 -9.83 3.65 -6.36
CA GLN A 76 -9.17 3.18 -5.15
C GLN A 76 -8.53 1.80 -5.32
N VAL A 77 -7.45 1.54 -4.58
CA VAL A 77 -6.83 0.21 -4.50
C VAL A 77 -7.83 -0.77 -3.87
N PRO A 78 -8.14 -1.91 -4.53
CA PRO A 78 -9.11 -2.86 -4.00
C PRO A 78 -8.54 -3.56 -2.77
N TYR A 79 -9.42 -3.98 -1.86
CA TYR A 79 -9.04 -4.74 -0.68
C TYR A 79 -8.78 -6.20 -1.01
N SER A 80 -7.71 -6.76 -0.46
CA SER A 80 -7.46 -8.19 -0.49
C SER A 80 -6.56 -8.63 0.65
N GLN A 81 -6.89 -9.78 1.23
CA GLN A 81 -6.09 -10.44 2.28
C GLN A 81 -4.96 -11.30 1.71
N THR A 82 -4.94 -11.53 0.40
CA THR A 82 -4.03 -12.47 -0.26
C THR A 82 -3.19 -11.82 -1.35
N GLU A 83 -3.60 -10.65 -1.83
CA GLU A 83 -2.94 -9.94 -2.93
C GLU A 83 -2.01 -8.84 -2.40
N THR A 84 -1.02 -8.53 -3.24
CA THR A 84 -0.06 -7.46 -3.03
C THR A 84 -0.23 -6.43 -4.14
N TRP A 85 -0.26 -5.16 -3.79
CA TRP A 85 -0.36 -4.08 -4.77
C TRP A 85 0.93 -3.91 -5.57
N THR A 86 0.90 -3.14 -6.65
CA THR A 86 2.04 -2.96 -7.57
C THR A 86 3.24 -2.29 -6.91
N ASP A 87 3.04 -1.58 -5.80
CA ASP A 87 4.10 -1.02 -4.96
C ASP A 87 4.71 -2.04 -3.98
N GLY A 88 4.21 -3.27 -3.93
CA GLY A 88 4.73 -4.37 -3.12
C GLY A 88 4.17 -4.48 -1.71
N TYR A 89 3.20 -3.65 -1.31
CA TYR A 89 2.52 -3.78 -0.01
C TYR A 89 1.23 -4.60 -0.12
N ARG A 90 0.83 -5.28 0.97
CA ARG A 90 -0.43 -6.04 1.00
C ARG A 90 -1.62 -5.10 0.92
N GLN A 91 -2.68 -5.54 0.26
CA GLN A 91 -3.91 -4.77 0.07
C GLN A 91 -4.91 -4.88 1.24
N ASP A 92 -4.41 -5.25 2.43
CA ASP A 92 -5.17 -5.31 3.68
C ASP A 92 -4.95 -4.07 4.55
N CYS A 93 -5.68 -3.97 5.67
CA CYS A 93 -5.63 -2.82 6.57
C CYS A 93 -4.23 -2.54 7.13
N SER A 94 -3.54 -3.57 7.59
CA SER A 94 -2.18 -3.47 8.14
C SER A 94 -1.09 -3.28 7.08
N GLY A 95 -1.30 -3.83 5.87
CA GLY A 95 -0.44 -3.61 4.71
C GLY A 95 -0.52 -2.17 4.23
N TYR A 96 -1.71 -1.57 4.24
CA TYR A 96 -1.90 -0.15 3.95
C TYR A 96 -1.19 0.75 4.96
N VAL A 97 -1.30 0.48 6.27
CA VAL A 97 -0.52 1.21 7.29
C VAL A 97 0.99 1.02 7.11
N SER A 98 1.42 -0.19 6.72
CA SER A 98 2.84 -0.45 6.41
C SER A 98 3.32 0.39 5.22
N MET A 99 2.48 0.57 4.21
CA MET A 99 2.75 1.44 3.05
C MET A 99 2.90 2.90 3.46
N THR A 100 1.98 3.44 4.26
CA THR A 100 2.03 4.86 4.66
C THR A 100 3.24 5.18 5.54
N LEU A 101 3.60 4.25 6.42
CA LEU A 101 4.76 4.37 7.30
C LEU A 101 6.10 3.98 6.64
N GLY A 102 6.08 3.46 5.41
CA GLY A 102 7.29 3.00 4.71
C GLY A 102 7.99 1.83 5.41
N LEU A 103 7.22 0.92 6.03
CA LEU A 103 7.77 -0.26 6.68
C LEU A 103 8.28 -1.28 5.64
N TRP A 104 8.97 -2.31 6.11
CA TRP A 104 9.42 -3.39 5.22
C TRP A 104 8.22 -4.11 4.59
N LYS A 105 8.47 -4.81 3.47
CA LYS A 105 7.45 -5.60 2.75
C LYS A 105 7.62 -7.08 3.11
N SER A 106 6.56 -7.81 3.46
CA SER A 106 5.15 -7.43 3.37
C SER A 106 4.60 -6.60 4.55
N GLY A 107 5.39 -6.39 5.60
CA GLY A 107 5.06 -5.57 6.76
C GLY A 107 4.37 -6.35 7.90
N PRO A 108 4.22 -5.76 9.09
CA PRO A 108 3.51 -6.35 10.21
C PRO A 108 2.02 -6.59 9.91
N ASN A 109 1.40 -7.52 10.64
CA ASN A 109 -0.06 -7.61 10.70
C ASN A 109 -0.62 -6.71 11.83
N THR A 110 -1.95 -6.61 11.95
CA THR A 110 -2.62 -5.75 12.95
C THR A 110 -2.21 -6.07 14.40
N VAL A 111 -2.00 -7.36 14.74
CA VAL A 111 -1.57 -7.77 16.09
C VAL A 111 -0.14 -7.31 16.36
N GLU A 112 0.74 -7.48 15.38
CA GLU A 112 2.13 -7.07 15.51
C GLU A 112 2.24 -5.54 15.59
N LEU A 113 1.46 -4.79 14.80
CA LEU A 113 1.36 -3.33 14.93
C LEU A 113 0.96 -2.92 16.36
N ALA A 114 0.00 -3.60 16.97
CA ALA A 114 -0.47 -3.28 18.32
C ALA A 114 0.50 -3.71 19.43
N ASN A 115 1.27 -4.78 19.24
CA ASN A 115 2.07 -5.38 20.31
C ASN A 115 3.58 -5.09 20.23
N ASN A 116 4.09 -4.71 19.06
CA ASN A 116 5.51 -4.38 18.90
C ASN A 116 5.77 -2.89 19.20
N ARG A 117 6.49 -2.62 20.28
CA ARG A 117 6.80 -1.26 20.75
C ARG A 117 7.84 -0.53 19.90
N ASP A 118 8.59 -1.24 19.06
CA ASP A 118 9.44 -0.64 18.03
C ASP A 118 8.61 -0.12 16.84
N LEU A 119 7.33 -0.54 16.74
CA LEU A 119 6.41 -0.11 15.69
C LEU A 119 5.48 0.98 16.18
N THR A 120 4.81 0.75 17.30
CA THR A 120 3.83 1.69 17.86
C THR A 120 3.85 1.73 19.40
N THR A 121 3.49 2.89 19.95
CA THR A 121 3.30 3.11 21.39
C THR A 121 1.84 3.45 21.69
N PRO A 122 1.21 2.83 22.71
CA PRO A 122 -0.14 3.23 23.14
C PRO A 122 -0.19 4.70 23.54
N ILE A 123 -1.32 5.37 23.25
CA ILE A 123 -1.59 6.76 23.66
C ILE A 123 -3.02 6.87 24.20
N ASN A 124 -3.34 7.98 24.88
CA ASN A 124 -4.73 8.25 25.23
C ASN A 124 -5.51 8.74 24.00
N LEU A 125 -6.82 8.50 23.97
CA LEU A 125 -7.69 8.95 22.89
C LEU A 125 -7.64 10.47 22.70
N GLY A 126 -7.59 11.23 23.80
CA GLY A 126 -7.48 12.69 23.77
C GLY A 126 -6.14 13.22 23.23
N ASP A 127 -5.12 12.35 23.12
CA ASP A 127 -3.79 12.72 22.62
C ASP A 127 -3.63 12.45 21.11
N LEU A 128 -4.69 12.01 20.43
CA LEU A 128 -4.70 11.72 19.00
C LEU A 128 -4.23 12.93 18.18
N LYS A 129 -3.33 12.66 17.25
CA LYS A 129 -2.78 13.59 16.27
C LYS A 129 -2.86 12.96 14.88
N PRO A 130 -2.82 13.77 13.81
CA PRO A 130 -2.78 13.25 12.45
C PRO A 130 -1.68 12.18 12.28
N GLY A 131 -2.02 11.05 11.67
CA GLY A 131 -1.14 9.90 11.49
C GLY A 131 -1.14 8.87 12.64
N ASP A 132 -1.75 9.17 13.78
CA ASP A 132 -1.95 8.15 14.82
C ASP A 132 -2.95 7.08 14.34
N LEU A 133 -2.88 5.90 14.96
CA LEU A 133 -3.64 4.72 14.56
C LEU A 133 -4.70 4.41 15.61
N LEU A 134 -5.89 4.01 15.18
CA LEU A 134 -6.81 3.26 16.02
C LEU A 134 -6.79 1.80 15.58
N ILE A 135 -6.37 0.90 16.47
CA ILE A 135 -6.12 -0.50 16.15
C ILE A 135 -7.06 -1.40 16.96
N ASP A 136 -7.86 -2.18 16.26
CA ASP A 136 -8.53 -3.37 16.80
C ASP A 136 -7.68 -4.61 16.45
N ALA A 137 -7.01 -5.14 17.47
CA ALA A 137 -6.14 -6.30 17.35
C ALA A 137 -6.83 -7.62 17.75
N ASP A 138 -8.10 -7.59 18.16
CA ASP A 138 -8.80 -8.76 18.67
C ASP A 138 -9.54 -9.52 17.55
N GLY A 139 -9.69 -10.84 17.71
CA GLY A 139 -10.34 -11.71 16.73
C GLY A 139 -9.41 -12.30 15.65
N SER A 140 -9.91 -12.43 14.42
CA SER A 140 -9.23 -13.08 13.28
C SER A 140 -8.67 -12.08 12.29
N ASN A 141 -7.96 -12.56 11.26
CA ASN A 141 -7.50 -11.70 10.17
C ASN A 141 -8.64 -10.94 9.47
N THR A 142 -9.87 -11.47 9.46
CA THR A 142 -11.02 -10.84 8.80
C THR A 142 -11.84 -9.93 9.71
N THR A 143 -11.61 -9.92 11.02
CA THR A 143 -12.34 -9.06 11.97
C THR A 143 -11.49 -7.93 12.50
N ARG A 144 -10.18 -8.17 12.67
CA ARG A 144 -9.22 -7.13 13.08
C ARG A 144 -9.17 -6.00 12.06
N HIS A 145 -8.88 -4.80 12.55
CA HIS A 145 -8.79 -3.64 11.68
C HIS A 145 -7.88 -2.55 12.24
N VAL A 146 -7.44 -1.67 11.35
CA VAL A 146 -6.69 -0.47 11.71
C VAL A 146 -7.08 0.67 10.79
N VAL A 147 -7.22 1.85 11.38
CA VAL A 147 -7.46 3.11 10.65
C VAL A 147 -6.42 4.15 11.03
N ILE A 148 -6.16 5.09 10.11
CA ILE A 148 -5.25 6.21 10.30
C ILE A 148 -6.07 7.44 10.60
N PHE A 149 -5.95 7.98 11.81
CA PHE A 149 -6.59 9.22 12.21
C PHE A 149 -6.01 10.40 11.42
N GLU A 150 -6.87 11.21 10.80
CA GLU A 150 -6.48 12.46 10.16
C GLU A 150 -6.75 13.63 11.10
N LYS A 151 -8.00 13.80 11.53
CA LYS A 151 -8.44 14.92 12.38
C LYS A 151 -9.83 14.66 12.97
N TRP A 152 -10.14 15.32 14.08
CA TRP A 152 -11.52 15.45 14.57
C TRP A 152 -12.37 16.26 13.60
N THR A 153 -13.67 15.97 13.54
CA THR A 153 -14.62 16.75 12.72
C THR A 153 -14.90 18.12 13.32
N ASP A 154 -14.86 18.22 14.65
CA ASP A 154 -15.08 19.41 15.45
C ASP A 154 -14.55 19.19 16.89
N ASP A 155 -14.66 20.22 17.74
CA ASP A 155 -14.15 20.23 19.11
C ASP A 155 -14.91 19.29 20.08
N SER A 156 -16.04 18.67 19.67
CA SER A 156 -16.76 17.70 20.50
C SER A 156 -16.08 16.34 20.55
N HIS A 157 -15.15 16.06 19.63
CA HIS A 157 -14.45 14.78 19.47
C HIS A 157 -15.39 13.56 19.41
N THR A 158 -16.57 13.72 18.81
CA THR A 158 -17.56 12.65 18.63
C THR A 158 -17.43 11.90 17.29
N ALA A 159 -16.66 12.45 16.35
CA ALA A 159 -16.33 11.81 15.08
C ALA A 159 -15.00 12.33 14.54
N TYR A 160 -14.35 11.55 13.69
CA TYR A 160 -13.06 11.89 13.09
C TYR A 160 -12.98 11.47 11.63
N SER A 161 -12.23 12.23 10.85
CA SER A 161 -11.83 11.86 9.50
C SER A 161 -10.66 10.89 9.56
N ALA A 162 -10.70 9.83 8.74
CA ALA A 162 -9.68 8.79 8.75
C ALA A 162 -9.46 8.17 7.37
N PHE A 163 -8.24 7.65 7.17
CA PHE A 163 -7.90 6.80 6.04
C PHE A 163 -7.90 5.33 6.47
N GLU A 164 -8.40 4.45 5.61
CA GLU A 164 -8.40 3.01 5.86
C GLU A 164 -8.39 2.18 4.57
N GLN A 165 -8.01 0.92 4.71
CA GLN A 165 -8.11 -0.09 3.65
C GLN A 165 -9.03 -1.20 4.15
N ARG A 166 -10.28 -1.23 3.66
CA ARG A 166 -11.34 -2.06 4.26
C ARG A 166 -12.00 -3.04 3.29
N GLY A 167 -12.36 -4.21 3.83
CA GLY A 167 -13.06 -5.27 3.10
C GLY A 167 -14.34 -4.79 2.43
N GLY A 168 -14.63 -5.31 1.23
CA GLY A 168 -15.80 -4.94 0.45
C GLY A 168 -15.77 -3.53 -0.17
N HIS A 169 -14.69 -2.77 0.04
CA HIS A 169 -14.52 -1.43 -0.54
C HIS A 169 -13.15 -1.27 -1.20
N GLY A 170 -12.07 -1.35 -0.43
CA GLY A 170 -10.75 -0.88 -0.82
C GLY A 170 -10.33 0.32 0.01
N THR A 171 -9.48 1.18 -0.55
CA THR A 171 -9.00 2.38 0.13
C THR A 171 -10.14 3.37 0.30
N ASP A 172 -10.26 3.95 1.49
CA ASP A 172 -11.35 4.84 1.84
C ASP A 172 -10.81 6.02 2.67
N HIS A 173 -11.48 7.17 2.54
CA HIS A 173 -11.26 8.36 3.34
C HIS A 173 -12.62 8.89 3.77
N ARG A 174 -12.97 8.70 5.04
CA ARG A 174 -14.33 8.95 5.53
C ARG A 174 -14.36 9.38 6.99
N VAL A 175 -15.51 9.88 7.39
CA VAL A 175 -15.83 10.17 8.80
C VAL A 175 -16.22 8.87 9.51
N LEU A 176 -15.65 8.66 10.69
CA LEU A 176 -15.86 7.53 11.58
C LEU A 176 -16.29 8.01 12.97
N ASP A 177 -17.10 7.22 13.64
CA ASP A 177 -17.64 7.48 14.99
C ASP A 177 -17.40 6.32 15.98
N TYR A 178 -16.72 5.26 15.56
CA TYR A 178 -16.31 4.15 16.43
C TYR A 178 -14.89 4.33 16.97
N GLY A 179 -14.55 3.60 18.03
CA GLY A 179 -13.22 3.67 18.66
C GLY A 179 -13.06 4.78 19.68
N LEU A 180 -14.16 5.44 20.03
CA LEU A 180 -14.17 6.63 20.89
C LEU A 180 -14.58 6.33 22.34
N ASP A 181 -15.23 5.20 22.58
CA ASP A 181 -15.66 4.79 23.91
C ASP A 181 -14.56 4.03 24.66
N ALA A 182 -14.53 4.17 25.99
CA ALA A 182 -13.56 3.47 26.86
C ALA A 182 -13.57 1.94 26.68
N GLY A 183 -14.74 1.36 26.36
CA GLY A 183 -14.93 -0.06 26.13
C GLY A 183 -14.63 -0.54 24.71
N SER A 184 -14.26 0.35 23.78
CA SER A 184 -14.03 -0.04 22.38
C SER A 184 -12.84 -0.98 22.22
N GLU A 185 -12.91 -1.92 21.29
CA GLU A 185 -11.78 -2.79 20.91
C GLU A 185 -10.67 -1.99 20.22
N TYR A 186 -11.01 -0.90 19.54
CA TYR A 186 -10.04 0.00 18.94
C TYR A 186 -9.29 0.78 20.01
N LYS A 187 -7.98 0.55 20.09
CA LYS A 187 -7.10 1.28 21.01
C LYS A 187 -6.21 2.27 20.23
N PRO A 188 -5.97 3.49 20.76
CA PRO A 188 -5.09 4.46 20.12
C PRO A 188 -3.60 4.12 20.24
N TYR A 189 -2.87 4.24 19.13
CA TYR A 189 -1.43 4.03 19.07
C TYR A 189 -0.75 5.10 18.22
N ARG A 190 0.47 5.48 18.61
CA ARG A 190 1.35 6.36 17.84
C ARG A 190 2.47 5.55 17.20
N PRO A 191 2.65 5.57 15.87
CA PRO A 191 3.81 4.98 15.22
C PRO A 191 5.12 5.65 15.69
N THR A 192 6.15 4.85 15.99
CA THR A 192 7.39 5.40 16.58
C THR A 192 8.34 6.08 15.60
N ASN A 193 8.14 5.91 14.28
CA ASN A 193 8.92 6.67 13.28
C ASN A 193 8.22 7.94 12.79
N LEU A 194 7.08 8.30 13.39
CA LEU A 194 6.48 9.59 13.08
C LEU A 194 7.31 10.72 13.70
N THR A 195 7.59 11.71 12.86
CA THR A 195 8.26 12.95 13.23
C THR A 195 7.35 14.13 12.94
N ASP A 196 7.53 15.20 13.72
CA ASP A 196 6.86 16.50 13.56
C ASP A 196 7.68 17.41 12.63
#